data_AF-B5TL39-F1
#
_entry.id   AF-B5TL39-F1
#
_cell.length_a   1.000
_cell.length_b   1.000
_cell.length_c   1.000
_cell.angle_alpha   90.00
_cell.angle_beta   90.00
_cell.angle_gamma   90.00
#
_symmetry.space_group_name_H-M   'P 1'
#
loop_
_entity.id
_entity.type
_entity.pdbx_description
1 polymer ?
#
loop_
_entity_poly.entity_id
_entity_poly.type
_entity_poly.pdbx_seq_one_letter_code
_entity_poly.pdbx_strand_id
1 'polypeptide(L)'
;HLEGRSIHGVILRRPDLRWPIPPEISEQLPGQAIEAVRRRAKYLLLDTAIGSAVLHLGMSGSLRVLPGDTPVRAHDHVDISLDNGRLLRFNDPRRFGSLLWQPAGETHALLAGLGPEPLDDAFDGDYLFARSRGRSASVKTFLMDQGIVVGVGNI
;
A
#
# COMPACT_ATOMS: atom_id res chain seq x y z
N HIS A 1 -14.05 6.65 -7.81
CA HIS A 1 -13.31 7.88 -8.13
C HIS A 1 -11.99 7.63 -8.86
N LEU A 2 -11.30 6.53 -8.56
CA LEU A 2 -10.01 6.17 -9.16
C LEU A 2 -10.13 5.05 -10.21
N GLU A 3 -10.94 4.02 -9.93
CA GLU A 3 -11.14 2.89 -10.86
C GLU A 3 -11.68 3.34 -12.22
N GLY A 4 -11.15 2.72 -13.27
CA GLY A 4 -11.43 3.03 -14.67
C GLY A 4 -10.77 4.31 -15.18
N ARG A 5 -10.01 5.04 -14.36
CA ARG A 5 -9.30 6.26 -14.77
C ARG A 5 -7.90 5.94 -15.24
N SER A 6 -7.47 6.60 -16.30
CA SER A 6 -6.08 6.56 -16.74
C SER A 6 -5.22 7.50 -15.90
N ILE A 7 -4.04 7.01 -15.51
CA ILE A 7 -3.00 7.78 -14.85
C ILE A 7 -2.33 8.64 -15.92
N HIS A 8 -2.44 9.95 -15.79
CA HIS A 8 -1.86 10.89 -16.74
C HIS A 8 -0.35 11.07 -16.49
N GLY A 9 0.07 11.07 -15.22
CA GLY A 9 1.46 11.23 -14.85
C GLY A 9 1.70 11.03 -13.37
N VAL A 10 2.97 10.92 -13.00
CA VAL A 10 3.41 10.80 -11.62
C VAL A 10 4.48 11.84 -11.34
N ILE A 11 4.30 12.61 -10.28
CA ILE A 11 5.26 13.60 -9.81
C ILE A 11 5.83 13.11 -8.48
N LEU A 12 7.11 12.76 -8.50
CA LEU A 12 7.90 12.46 -7.31
C LEU A 12 8.66 13.72 -6.90
N ARG A 13 8.32 14.31 -5.75
CA ARG A 13 9.03 15.49 -5.22
C ARG A 13 10.30 15.11 -4.46
N ARG A 14 10.53 13.81 -4.29
CA ARG A 14 11.71 13.19 -3.70
C ARG A 14 11.82 11.74 -4.19
N PRO A 15 13.02 11.14 -4.19
CA PRO A 15 13.23 9.80 -4.73
C PRO A 15 12.86 8.66 -3.77
N ASP A 16 12.61 8.94 -2.50
CA ASP A 16 12.51 7.94 -1.44
C ASP A 16 11.47 8.30 -0.37
N LEU A 17 11.02 7.30 0.39
CA LEU A 17 10.27 7.48 1.65
C LEU A 17 10.94 6.59 2.71
N ARG A 18 10.26 5.55 3.21
CA ARG A 18 10.90 4.50 4.01
C ARG A 18 11.97 3.74 3.22
N TRP A 19 11.72 3.58 1.92
CA TRP A 19 12.61 2.95 0.95
C TRP A 19 12.66 3.80 -0.34
N PRO A 20 13.66 3.60 -1.21
CA PRO A 20 13.65 4.20 -2.54
C PRO A 20 12.36 3.87 -3.30
N ILE A 21 11.82 4.85 -4.00
CA ILE A 21 10.67 4.66 -4.89
C ILE A 21 11.21 4.07 -6.20
N PRO A 22 10.74 2.89 -6.63
CA PRO A 22 11.22 2.26 -7.86
C PRO A 22 10.93 3.12 -9.10
N PRO A 23 11.83 3.17 -10.10
CA PRO A 23 11.67 4.00 -11.30
C PRO A 23 10.40 3.66 -12.09
N GLU A 24 9.93 2.41 -12.02
CA GLU A 24 8.70 1.94 -12.66
C GLU A 24 7.47 2.78 -12.27
N ILE A 25 7.47 3.34 -11.05
CA ILE A 25 6.41 4.23 -10.58
C ILE A 25 6.34 5.51 -11.42
N SER A 26 7.47 6.09 -11.81
CA SER A 26 7.49 7.30 -12.64
C SER A 26 7.52 7.00 -14.14
N GLU A 27 8.04 5.84 -14.55
CA GLU A 27 8.31 5.52 -15.95
C GLU A 27 7.21 4.66 -16.59
N GLN A 28 6.64 3.71 -15.85
CA GLN A 28 5.69 2.73 -16.41
C GLN A 28 4.25 2.99 -16.00
N LEU A 29 4.03 3.56 -14.81
CA LEU A 29 2.69 3.86 -14.30
C LEU A 29 1.92 4.91 -15.12
N PRO A 30 2.55 5.99 -15.64
CA PRO A 30 1.87 6.91 -16.56
C PRO A 30 1.32 6.20 -17.81
N GLY A 31 0.11 6.56 -18.21
CA GLY A 31 -0.62 5.96 -19.32
C GLY A 31 -1.45 4.73 -18.95
N GLN A 32 -1.22 4.11 -17.78
CA GLN A 32 -1.97 2.93 -17.35
C GLN A 32 -3.35 3.30 -16.81
N ALA A 33 -4.34 2.43 -17.02
CA ALA A 33 -5.64 2.53 -16.37
C ALA A 33 -5.60 1.86 -14.99
N ILE A 34 -6.22 2.50 -13.99
CA ILE A 34 -6.45 1.89 -12.68
C ILE A 34 -7.61 0.90 -12.81
N GLU A 35 -7.32 -0.39 -12.80
CA GLU A 35 -8.31 -1.45 -12.93
C GLU A 35 -9.03 -1.71 -11.62
N ALA A 36 -8.30 -1.68 -10.50
CA ALA A 36 -8.86 -1.90 -9.17
C ALA A 36 -8.05 -1.18 -8.09
N VAL A 37 -8.71 -0.88 -6.97
CA VAL A 37 -8.04 -0.46 -5.73
C VAL A 37 -8.31 -1.49 -4.64
N ARG A 38 -7.28 -2.25 -4.26
CA ARG A 38 -7.38 -3.30 -3.25
C ARG A 38 -6.64 -2.93 -1.97
N ARG A 39 -7.04 -3.56 -0.86
CA ARG A 39 -6.31 -3.54 0.40
C ARG A 39 -5.83 -4.94 0.74
N ARG A 40 -4.57 -5.07 1.13
CA ARG A 40 -4.01 -6.27 1.77
C ARG A 40 -3.29 -5.84 3.04
N ALA A 41 -3.75 -6.29 4.20
CA ALA A 41 -3.26 -5.81 5.48
C ALA A 41 -3.28 -4.26 5.55
N LYS A 42 -2.12 -3.64 5.76
CA LYS A 42 -1.94 -2.19 5.83
C LYS A 42 -1.46 -1.59 4.51
N TYR A 43 -1.47 -2.37 3.43
CA TYR A 43 -1.08 -1.95 2.10
C TYR A 43 -2.30 -1.69 1.22
N LEU A 44 -2.26 -0.59 0.48
CA LEU A 44 -3.16 -0.29 -0.63
C LEU A 44 -2.45 -0.68 -1.93
N LEU A 45 -3.17 -1.32 -2.83
CA LEU A 45 -2.68 -1.70 -4.15
C LEU A 45 -3.53 -0.98 -5.18
N LEU A 46 -2.89 -0.17 -6.03
CA LEU A 46 -3.49 0.40 -7.23
C LEU A 46 -3.12 -0.51 -8.39
N ASP A 47 -4.06 -1.33 -8.83
CA ASP A 47 -3.81 -2.32 -9.87
C ASP A 47 -3.96 -1.72 -11.26
N THR A 48 -3.08 -2.15 -12.15
CA THR A 48 -3.07 -1.85 -13.58
C THR A 48 -2.75 -3.13 -14.34
N ALA A 49 -2.93 -3.12 -15.67
CA ALA A 49 -2.63 -4.26 -16.52
C ALA A 49 -1.19 -4.78 -16.39
N ILE A 50 -0.22 -3.91 -16.09
CA ILE A 50 1.21 -4.26 -16.04
C ILE A 50 1.72 -4.53 -14.62
N GLY A 51 0.90 -4.32 -13.59
CA GLY A 51 1.29 -4.49 -12.20
C GLY A 51 0.57 -3.53 -11.27
N SER A 52 1.02 -3.49 -10.01
CA SER A 52 0.40 -2.72 -8.94
C SER A 52 1.37 -1.75 -8.29
N ALA A 53 0.92 -0.51 -8.09
CA ALA A 53 1.58 0.39 -7.16
C ALA A 53 1.17 0.01 -5.72
N VAL A 54 2.14 -0.38 -4.90
CA VAL A 54 1.95 -0.86 -3.52
C VAL A 54 2.27 0.27 -2.53
N LEU A 55 1.23 0.83 -1.93
CA LEU A 55 1.33 1.92 -0.96
C LEU A 55 1.18 1.42 0.48
N HIS A 56 2.02 1.93 1.37
CA HIS A 56 1.84 1.80 2.82
C HIS A 56 1.87 3.20 3.44
N LEU A 57 0.90 3.54 4.29
CA LEU A 57 0.79 4.89 4.85
C LEU A 57 1.76 5.14 6.02
N GLY A 58 2.35 4.09 6.58
CA GLY A 58 3.23 4.23 7.73
C GLY A 58 2.44 4.69 8.97
N MET A 59 3.01 5.62 9.72
CA MET A 59 2.37 6.15 10.93
C MET A 59 1.67 7.50 10.74
N SER A 60 2.13 8.31 9.79
CA SER A 60 1.63 9.69 9.57
C SER A 60 1.22 9.97 8.13
N GLY A 61 1.28 8.95 7.27
CA GLY A 61 0.91 9.10 5.87
C GLY A 61 -0.58 9.24 5.68
N SER A 62 -0.97 10.07 4.72
CA SER A 62 -2.36 10.24 4.28
C SER A 62 -2.42 10.33 2.76
N LEU A 63 -3.43 9.67 2.21
CA LEU A 63 -3.68 9.61 0.77
C LEU A 63 -4.99 10.34 0.46
N ARG A 64 -4.97 11.33 -0.43
CA ARG A 64 -6.11 12.20 -0.70
C ARG A 64 -6.36 12.32 -2.19
N VAL A 65 -7.63 12.27 -2.60
CA VAL A 65 -8.05 12.63 -3.96
C VAL A 65 -8.38 14.12 -3.97
N LEU A 66 -7.69 14.89 -4.80
CA LEU A 66 -7.76 16.36 -4.83
C LEU A 66 -7.96 16.85 -6.27
N PRO A 67 -8.51 18.06 -6.47
CA PRO A 67 -8.39 18.77 -7.75
C PRO A 67 -6.92 18.91 -8.18
N GLY A 68 -6.64 18.80 -9.48
CA GLY A 68 -5.29 18.77 -10.05
C GLY A 68 -4.49 20.06 -9.83
N ASP A 69 -5.18 21.19 -9.65
CA ASP A 69 -4.62 22.52 -9.37
C ASP A 69 -4.39 22.78 -7.87
N THR A 70 -4.68 21.80 -7.00
CA THR A 70 -4.53 21.97 -5.54
C THR A 70 -3.07 22.27 -5.18
N PRO A 71 -2.77 23.43 -4.56
CA PRO A 71 -1.41 23.80 -4.21
C PRO A 71 -0.71 22.77 -3.32
N VAL A 72 0.59 22.60 -3.56
CA VAL A 72 1.45 21.70 -2.77
C VAL A 72 1.65 22.27 -1.38
N ARG A 73 1.63 21.41 -0.37
CA ARG A 73 1.91 21.72 1.03
C ARG A 73 3.14 20.97 1.52
N ALA A 74 3.61 21.35 2.71
CA ALA A 74 4.69 20.63 3.38
C ALA A 74 4.36 19.13 3.47
N HIS A 75 5.36 18.31 3.16
CA HIS A 75 5.31 16.85 3.22
C HIS A 75 4.43 16.16 2.15
N ASP A 76 3.95 16.88 1.14
CA ASP A 76 3.38 16.27 -0.05
C ASP A 76 4.54 15.71 -0.89
N HIS A 77 4.65 14.37 -0.98
CA HIS A 77 5.83 13.71 -1.59
C HIS A 77 5.55 13.16 -2.97
N VAL A 78 4.33 12.67 -3.20
CA VAL A 78 3.94 12.03 -4.47
C VAL A 78 2.57 12.52 -4.90
N ASP A 79 2.45 12.89 -6.18
CA ASP A 79 1.15 13.05 -6.86
C ASP A 79 1.05 12.06 -8.01
N ILE A 80 -0.09 11.37 -8.11
CA ILE A 80 -0.49 10.57 -9.28
C ILE A 80 -1.67 11.30 -9.92
N SER A 81 -1.45 11.95 -11.06
CA SER A 81 -2.50 12.69 -11.78
C SER A 81 -3.35 11.74 -12.63
N LEU A 82 -4.62 12.06 -12.76
CA LEU A 82 -5.62 11.27 -13.48
C LEU A 82 -6.16 12.04 -14.68
N ASP A 83 -6.69 11.32 -15.66
CA ASP A 83 -7.29 11.85 -16.88
C ASP A 83 -8.47 12.84 -16.67
N ASN A 84 -9.06 12.85 -15.48
CA ASN A 84 -10.24 13.65 -15.14
C ASN A 84 -9.88 14.98 -14.43
N GLY A 85 -8.61 15.38 -14.47
CA GLY A 85 -8.13 16.61 -13.83
C GLY A 85 -8.05 16.53 -12.30
N ARG A 86 -8.16 15.33 -11.71
CA ARG A 86 -7.88 15.09 -10.29
C ARG A 86 -6.49 14.46 -10.11
N LEU A 87 -6.01 14.48 -8.88
CA LEU A 87 -4.80 13.79 -8.49
C LEU A 87 -5.00 13.02 -7.19
N LEU A 88 -4.23 11.96 -7.02
CA LEU A 88 -4.04 11.24 -5.78
C LEU A 88 -2.73 11.70 -5.15
N ARG A 89 -2.79 12.34 -3.99
CA ARG A 89 -1.64 12.92 -3.30
C ARG A 89 -1.29 12.15 -2.05
N PHE A 90 -0.03 11.76 -1.93
CA PHE A 90 0.53 11.15 -0.74
C PHE A 90 1.32 12.17 0.08
N ASN A 91 0.82 12.46 1.28
CA ASN A 91 1.47 13.32 2.27
C ASN A 91 1.96 12.47 3.44
N ASP A 92 3.23 12.58 3.83
CA ASP A 92 3.75 11.85 5.00
C ASP A 92 4.85 12.64 5.73
N PRO A 93 4.54 13.32 6.85
CA PRO A 93 5.51 14.11 7.61
C PRO A 93 6.72 13.31 8.10
N ARG A 94 6.51 12.07 8.58
CA ARG A 94 7.59 11.22 9.14
C ARG A 94 8.29 10.36 8.09
N ARG A 95 7.70 10.22 6.89
CA ARG A 95 8.25 9.47 5.76
C ARG A 95 8.50 7.99 6.06
N PHE A 96 7.61 7.40 6.85
CA PHE A 96 7.64 5.96 7.14
C PHE A 96 6.68 5.16 6.28
N GLY A 97 5.88 5.82 5.45
CA GLY A 97 5.18 5.20 4.36
C GLY A 97 6.10 4.76 3.23
N SER A 98 5.53 4.10 2.24
CA SER A 98 6.23 3.62 1.06
C SER A 98 5.32 3.65 -0.16
N LEU A 99 5.94 3.78 -1.33
CA LEU A 99 5.33 3.57 -2.64
C LEU A 99 6.28 2.69 -3.44
N LEU A 100 5.86 1.47 -3.72
CA LEU A 100 6.67 0.42 -4.34
C LEU A 100 5.93 -0.14 -5.56
N TRP A 101 6.63 -0.94 -6.36
CA TRP A 101 6.08 -1.57 -7.55
C TRP A 101 5.99 -3.09 -7.39
N GLN A 102 4.89 -3.68 -7.86
CA GLN A 102 4.70 -5.12 -7.98
C GLN A 102 4.37 -5.46 -9.44
N PRO A 103 5.22 -6.18 -10.17
CA PRO A 103 4.91 -6.62 -11.53
C PRO A 103 3.66 -7.50 -11.60
N ALA A 104 2.96 -7.47 -12.74
CA ALA A 104 1.82 -8.36 -12.97
C ALA A 104 2.23 -9.84 -12.84
N GLY A 105 1.38 -10.63 -12.17
CA GLY A 105 1.63 -12.06 -11.92
C GLY A 105 2.58 -12.36 -10.76
N GLU A 106 3.17 -11.34 -10.12
CA GLU A 106 4.04 -11.51 -8.97
C GLU A 106 3.39 -11.04 -7.66
N THR A 107 3.90 -11.54 -6.53
CA THR A 107 3.57 -11.01 -5.20
C THR A 107 4.80 -10.33 -4.61
N HIS A 108 4.66 -9.05 -4.25
CA HIS A 108 5.75 -8.29 -3.67
C HIS A 108 6.21 -8.93 -2.35
N ALA A 109 7.52 -8.90 -2.08
CA ALA A 109 8.12 -9.58 -0.92
C ALA A 109 7.49 -9.19 0.43
N LEU A 110 7.07 -7.92 0.58
CA LEU A 110 6.37 -7.42 1.78
C LEU A 110 4.96 -7.99 1.97
N LEU A 111 4.38 -8.56 0.92
CA LEU A 111 3.05 -9.16 0.91
C LEU A 111 3.11 -10.69 0.99
N ALA A 112 4.16 -11.31 0.45
CA ALA A 112 4.29 -12.76 0.32
C ALA A 112 4.27 -13.52 1.67
N GLY A 113 4.78 -12.90 2.74
CA GLY A 113 4.84 -13.51 4.08
C GLY A 113 3.66 -13.17 5.00
N LEU A 114 2.63 -12.47 4.51
CA LEU A 114 1.53 -12.00 5.34
C LEU A 114 0.52 -13.11 5.66
N GLY A 115 0.15 -13.22 6.94
CA GLY A 115 -0.91 -14.11 7.43
C GLY A 115 -2.31 -13.71 6.94
N PRO A 116 -3.34 -14.52 7.16
CA PRO A 116 -4.71 -14.26 6.68
C PRO A 116 -5.27 -12.92 7.18
N GLU A 117 -6.24 -12.35 6.45
CA GLU A 117 -7.03 -11.23 6.97
C GLU A 117 -7.85 -11.69 8.19
N PRO A 118 -8.00 -10.85 9.22
CA PRO A 118 -8.65 -11.23 10.47
C PRO A 118 -10.16 -11.44 10.35
N LEU A 119 -10.76 -11.08 9.21
CA LEU A 119 -12.19 -11.19 8.93
C LEU A 119 -12.49 -12.23 7.85
N ASP A 120 -11.48 -12.90 7.32
CA ASP A 120 -11.67 -13.98 6.35
C ASP A 120 -11.93 -15.29 7.10
N ASP A 121 -12.71 -16.18 6.50
CA ASP A 121 -13.00 -17.52 7.05
C ASP A 121 -11.74 -18.37 7.28
N ALA A 122 -10.64 -18.05 6.57
CA ALA A 122 -9.34 -18.68 6.77
C ALA A 122 -8.67 -18.33 8.12
N PHE A 123 -9.16 -17.31 8.82
CA PHE A 123 -8.71 -16.94 10.15
C PHE A 123 -9.70 -17.43 11.22
N ASP A 124 -9.48 -18.64 11.73
CA ASP A 124 -10.33 -19.26 12.74
C ASP A 124 -9.54 -19.72 13.99
N GLY A 125 -10.27 -20.32 14.94
CA GLY A 125 -9.70 -20.82 16.19
C GLY A 125 -8.72 -21.97 16.00
N ASP A 126 -8.98 -22.86 15.05
CA ASP A 126 -8.15 -24.04 14.78
C ASP A 126 -6.82 -23.62 14.12
N TYR A 127 -6.87 -22.66 13.19
CA TYR A 127 -5.72 -21.99 12.61
C TYR A 127 -4.85 -21.37 13.71
N LEU A 128 -5.42 -20.54 14.58
CA LEU A 128 -4.69 -19.90 15.68
C LEU A 128 -4.08 -20.94 16.62
N PHE A 129 -4.84 -21.98 16.96
CA PHE A 129 -4.36 -23.07 17.81
C PHE A 129 -3.15 -23.76 17.18
N ALA A 130 -3.25 -24.17 15.92
CA ALA A 130 -2.16 -24.83 15.18
C ALA A 130 -0.91 -23.93 15.08
N ARG A 131 -1.08 -22.65 14.72
CA ARG A 131 0.04 -21.70 14.56
C ARG A 131 0.73 -21.32 15.87
N SER A 132 0.03 -21.45 17.00
CA SER A 132 0.59 -21.19 18.32
C SER A 132 1.48 -22.34 18.83
N ARG A 133 1.36 -23.56 18.28
CA ARG A 133 2.08 -24.74 18.80
C ARG A 133 3.58 -24.57 18.64
N GLY A 134 4.32 -24.92 19.70
CA GLY A 134 5.77 -24.82 19.75
C GLY A 134 6.33 -23.40 19.93
N ARG A 135 5.48 -22.39 20.14
CA ARG A 135 5.92 -21.00 20.40
C ARG A 135 5.96 -20.70 21.90
N SER A 136 6.98 -19.96 22.31
CA SER A 136 7.15 -19.45 23.69
C SER A 136 6.78 -17.98 23.86
N ALA A 137 6.44 -17.30 22.76
CA ALA A 137 6.07 -15.87 22.79
C ALA A 137 4.72 -15.64 23.49
N SER A 138 4.55 -14.44 24.07
CA SER A 138 3.27 -14.03 24.65
C SER A 138 2.15 -13.99 23.60
N VAL A 139 0.89 -14.16 24.03
CA VAL A 139 -0.28 -14.08 23.13
C VAL A 139 -0.31 -12.73 22.40
N LYS A 140 0.02 -11.62 23.09
CA LYS A 140 0.08 -10.30 22.47
C LYS A 140 1.12 -10.24 21.35
N THR A 141 2.35 -10.68 21.63
CA THR A 141 3.43 -10.71 20.62
C THR A 141 3.07 -11.61 19.44
N PHE A 142 2.44 -12.75 19.71
CA PHE A 142 1.99 -13.69 18.70
C PHE A 142 0.92 -13.09 17.77
N LEU A 143 -0.09 -12.40 18.31
CA LEU A 143 -1.14 -11.78 17.51
C LEU A 143 -0.68 -10.54 16.75
N MET A 144 0.35 -9.84 17.24
CA MET A 144 0.93 -8.68 16.55
C MET A 144 1.83 -9.08 15.36
N ASP A 145 2.25 -10.33 15.28
CA ASP A 145 3.04 -10.87 14.16
C ASP A 145 2.19 -10.91 12.89
N GLN A 146 2.54 -10.07 11.90
CA GLN A 146 1.80 -9.98 10.64
C GLN A 146 1.90 -11.24 9.77
N GLY A 147 2.81 -12.18 10.09
CA GLY A 147 2.84 -13.52 9.51
C GLY A 147 1.91 -14.53 10.18
N ILE A 148 1.29 -14.17 11.30
CA ILE A 148 0.24 -14.93 11.98
C ILE A 148 -1.13 -14.42 11.57
N VAL A 149 -1.38 -13.13 11.69
CA VAL A 149 -2.61 -12.49 11.25
C VAL A 149 -2.31 -11.04 10.95
N VAL A 150 -2.85 -10.53 9.85
CA VAL A 150 -2.60 -9.14 9.50
C VAL A 150 -3.57 -8.18 10.18
N GLY A 151 -3.22 -6.90 10.19
CA GLY A 151 -4.14 -5.84 10.61
C GLY A 151 -4.24 -5.66 12.13
N VAL A 152 -3.88 -6.68 12.93
CA VAL A 152 -3.80 -6.55 14.39
C VAL A 152 -2.61 -5.66 14.77
N GLY A 153 -2.86 -4.68 15.66
CA GLY A 153 -1.90 -3.65 16.08
C GLY A 153 -1.86 -3.49 17.61
N ASN A 154 -1.36 -2.35 18.07
CA ASN A 154 -1.15 -2.07 19.51
C ASN A 154 -2.16 -1.07 20.09
N ILE A 155 -3.34 -0.92 19.48
CA ILE A 155 -4.39 0.00 19.94
C ILE A 155 -5.12 -0.61 21.14
#